data_AF-A0A328YHX0-F1
#
_entry.id   AF-A0A328YHX0-F1
#
_cell.length_a   1.000
_cell.length_b   1.000
_cell.length_c   1.000
_cell.angle_alpha   90.00
_cell.angle_beta   90.00
_cell.angle_gamma   90.00
#
_symmetry.space_group_name_H-M   'P 1'
#
loop_
_entity.id
_entity.type
_entity.pdbx_description
1 polymer ?
#
loop_
_entity_poly.entity_id
_entity_poly.type
_entity_poly.pdbx_seq_one_letter_code
_entity_poly.pdbx_strand_id
1 'polypeptide(L)'
;MKNVLHVFFNDHTSLQIVGVVKKTKDTLLKVKELQEGDTSLFLEIEHQQLNTILELTNVYPYVLLYFDVKDGIILFKGAAFNLNSLDKPFAISTQYKKILLLHYPISFRLEEVSSLVLES
;
A
#
# COMPACT_ATOMS: atom_id res chain seq x y z
N MET A 1 9.40 -11.95 -5.84
CA MET A 1 10.73 -11.32 -5.69
C MET A 1 10.57 -10.12 -4.77
N LYS A 2 11.44 -9.98 -3.77
CA LYS A 2 11.43 -8.82 -2.86
C LYS A 2 12.08 -7.64 -3.58
N ASN A 3 11.48 -6.47 -3.47
CA ASN A 3 11.95 -5.21 -4.05
C ASN A 3 12.23 -4.22 -2.92
N VAL A 4 13.03 -3.20 -3.21
CA VAL A 4 13.26 -2.09 -2.28
C VAL A 4 12.39 -0.92 -2.72
N LEU A 5 11.53 -0.47 -1.81
CA LEU A 5 10.66 0.69 -1.96
C LEU A 5 11.25 1.83 -1.14
N HIS A 6 11.59 2.93 -1.78
CA HIS A 6 12.03 4.14 -1.10
C HIS A 6 10.82 5.05 -0.89
N VAL A 7 10.42 5.22 0.35
CA VAL A 7 9.41 6.21 0.75
C VAL A 7 10.14 7.49 1.10
N PHE A 8 9.85 8.56 0.35
CA PHE A 8 10.42 9.88 0.59
C PHE A 8 9.50 10.72 1.46
N PHE A 9 10.11 11.60 2.24
CA PHE A 9 9.42 12.52 3.14
C PHE A 9 9.55 13.97 2.68
N ASN A 10 8.77 14.87 3.29
CA ASN A 10 8.74 16.30 2.97
C ASN A 10 10.04 17.02 3.34
N ASP A 11 10.84 16.46 4.25
CA ASP A 11 12.16 16.97 4.64
C ASP A 11 13.31 16.46 3.74
N HIS A 12 12.97 15.81 2.62
CA HIS A 12 13.89 15.19 1.67
C HIS A 12 14.67 13.97 2.18
N THR A 13 14.33 13.45 3.37
CA THR A 13 14.83 12.16 3.82
C THR A 13 14.04 11.01 3.16
N SER A 14 14.55 9.79 3.26
CA SER A 14 13.85 8.60 2.78
C SER A 14 14.00 7.41 3.72
N LEU A 15 13.02 6.51 3.65
CA LEU A 15 13.02 5.22 4.32
C LEU A 15 12.97 4.09 3.29
N GLN A 16 13.88 3.13 3.42
CA GLN A 16 13.85 1.90 2.63
C GLN A 16 12.92 0.88 3.26
N ILE A 17 11.99 0.38 2.45
CA ILE A 17 11.03 -0.65 2.82
C ILE A 17 11.23 -1.83 1.90
N VAL A 18 11.57 -2.99 2.46
CA VAL A 18 11.62 -4.24 1.71
C VAL A 18 10.21 -4.79 1.58
N GLY A 19 9.74 -4.95 0.35
CA GLY A 19 8.36 -5.34 0.06
C GLY A 19 8.23 -6.26 -1.14
N VAL A 20 7.07 -6.89 -1.28
CA VAL A 20 6.68 -7.64 -2.47
C VAL A 20 5.82 -6.75 -3.34
N VAL A 21 6.12 -6.71 -4.64
CA VAL A 21 5.28 -6.02 -5.62
C VAL A 21 4.37 -7.06 -6.26
N LYS A 22 3.05 -6.81 -6.26
CA LYS A 22 2.05 -7.62 -6.96
C LYS A 22 1.31 -6.74 -7.95
N LYS A 23 1.38 -7.12 -9.22
CA LYS A 23 0.58 -6.54 -10.30
C LYS A 23 -0.69 -7.35 -10.47
N THR A 24 -1.83 -6.69 -10.68
CA THR A 24 -3.12 -7.37 -10.86
C THR A 24 -4.06 -6.59 -11.77
N LYS A 25 -4.96 -7.33 -12.44
CA LYS A 25 -6.08 -6.80 -13.22
C LYS A 25 -7.43 -7.10 -12.56
N ASP A 26 -7.42 -7.73 -11.38
CA ASP A 26 -8.63 -8.08 -10.66
C ASP A 26 -9.23 -6.87 -9.95
N THR A 27 -10.56 -6.80 -9.92
CA THR A 27 -11.30 -5.71 -9.28
C THR A 27 -11.64 -5.99 -7.81
N LEU A 28 -11.45 -7.23 -7.36
CA LEU A 28 -11.59 -7.67 -5.98
C LEU A 28 -10.29 -8.35 -5.57
N LEU A 29 -9.60 -7.78 -4.59
CA LEU A 29 -8.34 -8.29 -4.07
C LEU A 29 -8.52 -8.77 -2.64
N LYS A 30 -8.31 -10.07 -2.44
CA LYS A 30 -8.21 -10.65 -1.10
C LYS A 30 -6.80 -10.43 -0.57
N VAL A 31 -6.61 -9.33 0.15
CA VAL A 31 -5.28 -8.84 0.51
C VAL A 31 -4.50 -9.87 1.32
N LYS A 32 -5.18 -10.59 2.23
CA LYS A 32 -4.55 -11.65 3.04
C LYS A 32 -3.88 -12.74 2.20
N GLU A 33 -4.47 -13.12 1.08
CA GLU A 33 -3.93 -14.15 0.17
C GLU A 33 -2.72 -13.64 -0.63
N LEU A 34 -2.53 -12.32 -0.73
CA LEU A 34 -1.42 -11.68 -1.44
C LEU A 34 -0.21 -11.38 -0.55
N GLN A 35 -0.38 -11.45 0.77
CA GLN A 35 0.68 -11.20 1.75
C GLN A 35 1.69 -12.36 1.83
N GLU A 36 2.95 -12.02 2.07
CA GLU A 36 4.04 -12.97 2.30
C GLU A 36 4.59 -12.76 3.73
N GLY A 37 3.88 -13.32 4.72
CA GLY A 37 4.16 -13.08 6.14
C GLY A 37 3.98 -11.61 6.52
N ASP A 38 4.95 -11.05 7.24
CA ASP A 38 4.97 -9.64 7.67
C ASP A 38 5.65 -8.72 6.64
N THR A 39 5.93 -9.22 5.43
CA THR A 39 6.56 -8.43 4.37
C THR A 39 5.57 -7.40 3.84
N SER A 40 6.03 -6.15 3.67
CA SER A 40 5.21 -5.09 3.07
C SER A 40 4.76 -5.47 1.67
N LEU A 41 3.56 -5.05 1.28
CA LEU A 41 2.95 -5.40 -0.01
C LEU A 41 2.67 -4.12 -0.81
N PHE A 42 3.26 -4.00 -1.98
CA PHE A 42 2.96 -2.95 -2.93
C PHE A 42 2.07 -3.50 -4.05
N LEU A 43 0.85 -2.98 -4.12
CA LEU A 43 -0.14 -3.34 -5.14
C LEU A 43 -0.06 -2.38 -6.31
N GLU A 44 0.04 -2.94 -7.51
CA GLU A 44 -0.09 -2.23 -8.77
C GLU A 44 -1.31 -2.76 -9.53
N ILE A 45 -2.37 -1.95 -9.56
CA ILE A 45 -3.66 -2.33 -10.13
C ILE A 45 -3.76 -1.74 -11.55
N GLU A 46 -3.95 -2.61 -12.54
CA GLU A 46 -3.83 -2.25 -13.97
C GLU A 46 -5.18 -2.21 -14.72
N HIS A 47 -6.28 -2.58 -14.06
CA HIS A 47 -7.60 -2.57 -14.69
C HIS A 47 -8.19 -1.16 -14.82
N GLN A 48 -9.08 -1.00 -15.81
CA GLN A 48 -9.72 0.27 -16.16
C GLN A 48 -10.96 0.62 -15.33
N GLN A 49 -11.48 -0.31 -14.51
CA GLN A 49 -12.60 0.01 -13.59
C GLN A 49 -12.21 1.11 -12.61
N LEU A 50 -13.16 1.99 -12.29
CA LEU A 50 -12.95 3.13 -11.39
C LEU A 50 -12.47 2.67 -10.02
N ASN A 51 -13.15 1.68 -9.44
CA ASN A 51 -12.88 1.21 -8.10
C ASN A 51 -12.32 -0.21 -8.09
N THR A 52 -11.52 -0.47 -7.06
CA THR A 52 -11.04 -1.79 -6.65
C THR A 52 -11.52 -2.03 -5.24
N ILE A 53 -12.03 -3.23 -4.96
CA ILE A 53 -12.39 -3.66 -3.61
C ILE A 53 -11.18 -4.38 -3.01
N LEU A 54 -10.64 -3.82 -1.93
CA LEU A 54 -9.66 -4.48 -1.08
C LEU A 54 -10.42 -5.19 0.04
N GLU A 55 -10.50 -6.51 -0.04
CA GLU A 55 -10.96 -7.37 1.04
C GLU A 55 -9.79 -7.53 2.03
N LEU A 56 -9.97 -7.02 3.25
CA LEU A 56 -8.94 -6.78 4.25
C LEU A 56 -9.20 -7.57 5.55
N THR A 57 -10.13 -8.53 5.52
CA THR A 57 -10.42 -9.42 6.64
C THR A 57 -9.19 -10.24 7.01
N ASN A 58 -8.91 -10.35 8.31
CA ASN A 58 -7.79 -11.10 8.89
C ASN A 58 -6.39 -10.65 8.41
N VAL A 59 -6.29 -9.45 7.84
CA VAL A 59 -5.02 -8.75 7.63
C VAL A 59 -4.53 -8.23 8.98
N TYR A 60 -3.23 -8.34 9.26
CA TYR A 60 -2.61 -7.80 10.48
C TYR A 60 -2.91 -6.29 10.63
N PRO A 61 -2.82 -5.68 11.83
CA PRO A 61 -2.95 -4.23 11.97
C PRO A 61 -2.07 -3.47 10.97
N TYR A 62 -2.67 -2.65 10.11
CA TYR A 62 -2.00 -2.16 8.90
C TYR A 62 -2.15 -0.66 8.69
N VAL A 63 -1.25 -0.15 7.85
CA VAL A 63 -1.34 1.17 7.21
C VAL A 63 -1.34 0.96 5.69
N LEU A 64 -2.35 1.52 5.01
CA LEU A 64 -2.41 1.67 3.57
C LEU A 64 -1.96 3.09 3.21
N LEU A 65 -0.93 3.20 2.38
CA LEU A 65 -0.54 4.46 1.74
C LEU A 65 -1.03 4.42 0.29
N TYR A 66 -1.78 5.45 -0.09
CA TYR A 66 -2.32 5.61 -1.44
C TYR A 66 -1.46 6.58 -2.23
N PHE A 67 -1.16 6.20 -3.46
CA PHE A 67 -0.38 7.01 -4.37
C PHE A 67 -1.06 7.16 -5.74
N ASP A 68 -0.83 8.32 -6.35
CA ASP A 68 -1.13 8.57 -7.76
C ASP A 68 0.16 8.73 -8.55
N VAL A 69 0.09 8.39 -9.84
CA VAL A 69 1.20 8.65 -10.78
C VAL A 69 0.93 9.95 -11.52
N LYS A 70 1.84 10.91 -11.39
CA LYS A 70 1.83 12.16 -12.17
C LYS A 70 3.20 12.36 -12.79
N ASP A 71 3.26 12.51 -14.11
CA ASP A 71 4.51 12.74 -14.86
C ASP A 71 5.60 11.69 -14.57
N GLY A 72 5.21 10.43 -14.37
CA GLY A 72 6.12 9.33 -14.03
C GLY A 72 6.53 9.25 -12.55
N ILE A 73 6.05 10.18 -11.71
CA ILE A 73 6.36 10.24 -10.28
C ILE A 73 5.20 9.67 -9.46
N ILE A 74 5.49 8.78 -8.50
CA ILE A 74 4.50 8.18 -7.59
C ILE A 74 4.36 9.10 -6.37
N LEU A 75 3.30 9.90 -6.33
CA LEU A 75 3.05 10.93 -5.32
C LEU A 75 2.04 10.44 -4.29
N PHE A 76 2.32 10.72 -3.01
CA PHE A 76 1.42 10.39 -1.91
C PHE A 76 0.11 11.19 -1.99
N LYS A 77 -1.00 10.54 -1.65
CA LYS A 77 -2.35 11.14 -1.71
C LYS A 77 -3.16 11.00 -0.44
N GLY A 78 -2.86 10.01 0.37
CA GLY A 78 -3.54 9.81 1.63
C GLY A 78 -3.25 8.43 2.19
N ALA A 79 -3.76 8.19 3.38
CA ALA A 79 -3.59 6.93 4.06
C ALA A 79 -4.89 6.48 4.72
N ALA A 80 -5.00 5.18 4.92
CA ALA A 80 -5.98 4.57 5.82
C ALA A 80 -5.25 3.60 6.74
N PHE A 81 -5.73 3.39 7.95
CA PHE A 81 -5.15 2.40 8.85
C PHE A 81 -6.26 1.64 9.56
N ASN A 82 -5.94 0.41 9.94
CA ASN A 82 -6.82 -0.42 10.76
C ASN A 82 -6.00 -1.02 11.89
N LEU A 83 -6.40 -0.73 13.12
CA LEU A 83 -5.80 -1.26 14.34
C LEU A 83 -6.57 -2.46 14.89
N ASN A 84 -7.73 -2.74 14.30
CA ASN A 84 -8.66 -3.73 14.81
C ASN A 84 -8.26 -5.11 14.32
N SER A 85 -7.84 -5.96 15.25
CA SER A 85 -7.46 -7.36 15.01
C SER A 85 -8.63 -8.33 15.19
N LEU A 86 -9.86 -7.83 15.34
CA LEU A 86 -11.04 -8.69 15.44
C LEU A 86 -11.31 -9.34 14.08
N ASP A 87 -11.59 -10.64 14.07
CA ASP A 87 -11.96 -11.45 12.89
C ASP A 87 -13.34 -11.04 12.31
N LYS A 88 -13.48 -9.77 11.94
CA LYS A 88 -14.69 -9.21 11.38
C LYS A 88 -14.45 -8.91 9.90
N PRO A 89 -15.45 -9.19 9.04
CA PRO A 89 -15.40 -8.80 7.64
C PRO A 89 -15.12 -7.31 7.50
N PHE A 90 -14.07 -6.96 6.75
CA PHE A 90 -13.73 -5.58 6.46
C PHE A 90 -13.23 -5.43 5.03
N ALA A 91 -13.76 -4.43 4.31
CA ALA A 91 -13.34 -4.14 2.95
C ALA A 91 -13.32 -2.63 2.70
N ILE A 92 -12.40 -2.19 1.84
CA ILE A 92 -12.31 -0.80 1.38
C ILE A 92 -12.50 -0.79 -0.13
N SER A 93 -13.36 0.11 -0.63
CA SER A 93 -13.42 0.46 -2.05
C SER A 93 -12.51 1.66 -2.29
N THR A 94 -11.57 1.54 -3.23
CA THR A 94 -10.58 2.58 -3.54
C THR A 94 -10.41 2.79 -5.03
N GLN A 95 -10.21 4.04 -5.44
CA GLN A 95 -9.87 4.41 -6.82
C GLN A 95 -8.36 4.37 -7.10
N TYR A 96 -7.54 4.33 -6.04
CA TYR A 96 -6.08 4.38 -6.17
C TYR A 96 -5.54 3.08 -6.77
N LYS A 97 -4.54 3.21 -7.63
CA LYS A 97 -3.95 2.09 -8.40
C LYS A 97 -2.57 1.68 -7.92
N LYS A 98 -1.92 2.51 -7.11
CA LYS A 98 -0.64 2.24 -6.47
C LYS A 98 -0.86 2.32 -4.96
N ILE A 99 -0.73 1.20 -4.27
CA ILE A 99 -1.07 1.10 -2.84
C ILE A 99 0.04 0.36 -2.12
N LEU A 100 0.62 0.98 -1.09
CA LEU A 100 1.58 0.31 -0.20
C LEU A 100 0.89 -0.09 1.10
N LEU A 101 0.89 -1.38 1.40
CA LEU A 101 0.45 -1.95 2.67
C LEU A 101 1.66 -2.19 3.58
N LEU A 102 1.65 -1.55 4.73
CA LEU A 102 2.67 -1.64 5.77
C LEU A 102 2.07 -2.25 7.04
N HIS A 103 2.91 -2.94 7.81
CA HIS A 103 2.55 -3.38 9.15
C HIS A 103 2.50 -2.18 10.10
N TYR A 104 1.49 -2.14 10.97
CA TYR A 104 1.41 -1.18 12.07
C TYR A 104 2.07 -1.77 13.33
N PRO A 105 2.83 -1.00 14.13
CA PRO A 105 3.10 0.43 13.99
C PRO A 105 4.14 0.76 12.91
N ILE A 106 4.01 1.93 12.31
CA ILE A 106 5.01 2.52 11.41
C ILE A 106 5.93 3.47 12.20
N SER A 107 7.17 3.65 11.74
CA SER A 107 8.21 4.45 12.41
C SER A 107 8.29 5.91 11.94
N PHE A 108 7.30 6.38 11.16
CA PHE A 108 7.27 7.72 10.58
C PHE A 108 5.86 8.31 10.67
N ARG A 109 5.75 9.62 10.47
CA ARG A 109 4.46 10.33 10.49
C ARG A 109 3.85 10.35 9.10
N LEU A 110 2.55 10.08 9.01
CA LEU A 110 1.84 9.99 7.72
C LEU A 110 1.84 11.32 6.97
N GLU A 111 1.74 12.43 7.70
CA GLU A 111 1.77 13.79 7.17
C GLU A 111 3.13 14.19 6.58
N GLU A 112 4.19 13.44 6.88
CA GLU A 112 5.53 13.69 6.34
C GLU A 112 5.76 12.98 5.01
N VAL A 113 4.93 11.99 4.62
CA VAL A 113 5.13 11.22 3.39
C VAL A 113 4.88 12.09 2.16
N SER A 114 5.82 12.07 1.21
CA SER A 114 5.74 12.86 -0.02
C SER A 114 5.56 12.01 -1.28
N SER A 115 6.39 10.97 -1.45
CA SER A 115 6.45 10.19 -2.68
C SER A 115 7.08 8.81 -2.47
N LEU A 116 7.05 7.97 -3.51
CA LEU A 116 7.63 6.65 -3.50
C LEU A 116 8.44 6.40 -4.79
N VAL A 117 9.56 5.69 -4.65
CA VAL A 117 10.31 5.14 -5.79
C VAL A 117 10.48 3.63 -5.58
N LEU A 118 10.22 2.86 -6.64
CA LEU A 118 10.47 1.42 -6.67
C LEU A 118 11.82 1.16 -7.33
N GLU A 119 12.73 0.51 -6.61
CA GLU A 119 13.97 -0.02 -7.17
C GLU A 119 13.81 -1.53 -7.40
N SER A 120 14.03 -1.94 -8.65
CA SER A 120 13.94 -3.31 -9.15
C SER A 120 15.31 -3.98 -9.27
#